data_AF-A0A1I4SN12-F1
#
_entry.id   AF-A0A1I4SN12-F1
#
_cell.length_a   1.000
_cell.length_b   1.000
_cell.length_c   1.000
_cell.angle_alpha   90.00
_cell.angle_beta   90.00
_cell.angle_gamma   90.00
#
_symmetry.space_group_name_H-M   'P 1'
#
loop_
_entity.id
_entity.type
_entity.pdbx_description
1 polymer ?
#
loop_
_entity_poly.entity_id
_entity_poly.type
_entity_poly.pdbx_seq_one_letter_code
_entity_poly.pdbx_strand_id
1 'polypeptide(L)'
;MKLSKSKIDRAGVGLAKENYRDADEWIEYEYILDEYRKAHLQPLTETTLELQQWLTGYESDYYVAQRLKRKPQITRKLGRLSVRLTQLQDIGGCRIIVEKNADVDRLLNFIEQRVAEQSSLSIDKITDYRDRGRDVTGYRSLHILLSRGGYKLELQVRSRIQHYWSESIERTSVVYGHYLKESEGDPAVIGYFQRLSDAFFELESGREPSAKERLEIDELKIQSEAIIAASEKGRVLSSHVNEGIIKTLVEKETRNPNPINNWIIIFDWSTGAFVSWDIVGRSPEEAMDAYVRNENLYPVDKDFEVVLIGSSKIATVRRTHSHYFGIETYDNVLENIEESIIGFSKRMDIDVGARQILLKLHTKHFWGDKGVATSTLKNHFCQNVLTFDSSLEVLLQKGLVYQNGPNGPVSLNIKMRNEVEQYV
;
A
#
# COMPACT_ATOMS: atom_id res chain seq x y z
N MET A 1 6.49 25.96 26.86
CA MET A 1 5.87 25.51 28.13
C MET A 1 5.45 24.05 27.93
N LYS A 2 5.76 23.11 28.84
CA LYS A 2 5.45 21.68 28.60
C LYS A 2 3.93 21.46 28.71
N LEU A 3 3.28 21.09 27.61
CA LEU A 3 1.84 20.83 27.58
C LEU A 3 1.47 19.67 28.51
N SER A 4 0.40 19.83 29.30
CA SER A 4 -0.10 18.75 30.18
C SER A 4 -0.86 17.69 29.37
N LYS A 5 -0.81 16.42 29.79
CA LYS A 5 -1.56 15.33 29.15
C LYS A 5 -3.05 15.61 29.06
N SER A 6 -3.65 16.22 30.09
CA SER A 6 -5.07 16.57 30.09
C SER A 6 -5.42 17.61 29.02
N LYS A 7 -4.56 18.61 28.80
CA LYS A 7 -4.76 19.60 27.72
C LYS A 7 -4.65 18.94 26.34
N ILE A 8 -3.65 18.07 26.15
CA ILE A 8 -3.45 17.33 24.89
C ILE A 8 -4.67 16.44 24.60
N ASP A 9 -5.11 15.66 25.58
CA ASP A 9 -6.26 14.75 25.43
C ASP A 9 -7.55 15.53 25.13
N ARG A 10 -7.76 16.68 25.79
CA ARG A 10 -8.91 17.56 25.55
C ARG A 10 -8.91 18.12 24.13
N ALA A 11 -7.79 18.66 23.67
CA ALA A 11 -7.66 19.17 22.32
C ALA A 11 -7.93 18.08 21.27
N GLY A 12 -7.34 16.89 21.46
CA GLY A 12 -7.56 15.76 20.55
C GLY A 12 -9.03 15.34 20.45
N VAL A 13 -9.73 15.23 21.58
CA VAL A 13 -11.17 14.88 21.59
C VAL A 13 -12.03 16.02 21.04
N GLY A 14 -11.71 17.26 21.38
CA GLY A 14 -12.41 18.45 20.90
C GLY A 14 -12.37 18.57 19.38
N LEU A 15 -11.19 18.38 18.78
CA LEU A 15 -11.03 18.38 17.32
C LEU A 15 -11.71 17.17 16.66
N ALA A 16 -11.58 15.97 17.24
CA ALA A 16 -12.15 14.76 16.67
C ALA A 16 -13.69 14.70 16.69
N LYS A 17 -14.33 15.38 17.64
CA LYS A 17 -15.78 15.39 17.82
C LYS A 17 -16.42 16.74 17.50
N GLU A 18 -15.65 17.67 16.94
CA GLU A 18 -16.08 19.04 16.67
C GLU A 18 -16.71 19.72 17.90
N ASN A 19 -16.13 19.46 19.08
CA ASN A 19 -16.64 19.92 20.37
C ASN A 19 -15.73 21.03 20.94
N TYR A 20 -15.96 22.24 20.46
CA TYR A 20 -15.31 23.48 20.88
C TYR A 20 -16.36 24.61 20.93
N ARG A 21 -16.18 25.59 21.82
CA ARG A 21 -17.17 26.64 22.10
C ARG A 21 -17.18 27.75 21.06
N ASP A 22 -16.00 28.11 20.56
CA ASP A 22 -15.77 29.23 19.67
C ASP A 22 -14.52 29.00 18.82
N ALA A 23 -14.23 29.95 17.92
CA ALA A 23 -13.08 29.88 17.04
C ALA A 23 -11.74 29.95 17.81
N ASP A 24 -11.68 30.66 18.93
CA ASP A 24 -10.46 30.81 19.72
C ASP A 24 -10.08 29.47 20.38
N GLU A 25 -11.06 28.75 20.93
CA GLU A 25 -10.84 27.40 21.47
C GLU A 25 -10.44 26.39 20.40
N TRP A 26 -11.00 26.50 19.18
CA TRP A 26 -10.58 25.68 18.05
C TRP A 26 -9.10 25.95 17.68
N ILE A 27 -8.70 27.23 17.59
CA ILE A 27 -7.31 27.62 17.33
C ILE A 27 -6.38 27.11 18.45
N GLU A 28 -6.79 27.20 19.71
CA GLU A 28 -6.01 26.65 20.84
C GLU A 28 -5.82 25.13 20.68
N TYR A 29 -6.87 24.40 20.31
CA TYR A 29 -6.79 22.95 20.14
C TYR A 29 -5.89 22.54 18.96
N GLU A 30 -6.00 23.24 17.83
CA GLU A 30 -5.11 23.05 16.67
C GLU A 30 -3.64 23.28 17.06
N TYR A 31 -3.36 24.39 17.75
CA TYR A 31 -2.01 24.69 18.24
C TYR A 31 -1.48 23.61 19.21
N ILE A 32 -2.29 23.14 20.15
CA ILE A 32 -1.91 22.07 21.08
C ILE A 32 -1.60 20.77 20.34
N LEU A 33 -2.39 20.41 19.33
CA LEU A 33 -2.15 19.23 18.52
C LEU A 33 -0.83 19.35 17.73
N ASP A 34 -0.55 20.52 17.17
CA ASP A 34 0.69 20.78 16.45
C ASP A 34 1.91 20.73 17.35
N GLU A 35 1.88 21.36 18.50
CA GLU A 35 2.96 21.28 19.48
C GLU A 35 3.18 19.84 19.98
N TYR A 36 2.10 19.07 20.13
CA TYR A 36 2.20 17.64 20.47
C TYR A 36 2.87 16.82 19.36
N ARG A 37 2.51 17.06 18.08
CA ARG A 37 3.14 16.42 16.93
C ARG A 37 4.61 16.82 16.79
N LYS A 38 4.91 18.11 16.91
CA LYS A 38 6.27 18.68 16.89
C LYS A 38 7.19 18.01 17.92
N ALA A 39 6.70 17.79 19.13
CA ALA A 39 7.46 17.14 20.20
C ALA A 39 7.90 15.70 19.85
N HIS A 40 7.24 15.03 18.91
CA HIS A 40 7.63 13.69 18.43
C HIS A 40 8.66 13.72 17.30
N LEU A 41 8.88 14.87 16.64
CA LEU A 41 9.72 14.93 15.45
C LEU A 41 11.20 14.71 15.74
N GLN A 42 11.71 15.29 16.84
CA GLN A 42 13.09 15.05 17.28
C GLN A 42 13.34 13.58 17.65
N PRO A 43 12.62 12.96 18.61
CA PRO A 43 12.87 11.56 18.96
C PRO A 43 12.67 10.61 17.77
N LEU A 44 11.72 10.91 16.87
CA LEU A 44 11.55 10.16 15.62
C LEU A 44 12.81 10.23 14.75
N THR A 45 13.34 11.43 14.52
CA THR A 45 14.53 11.65 13.69
C THR A 45 15.77 10.97 14.27
N GLU A 46 15.96 11.06 15.58
CA GLU A 46 17.08 10.39 16.23
C GLU A 46 16.95 8.86 16.16
N THR A 47 15.75 8.30 16.36
CA THR A 47 15.50 6.86 16.19
C THR A 47 15.75 6.42 14.75
N THR A 48 15.32 7.20 13.75
CA THR A 48 15.57 6.86 12.34
C THR A 48 17.05 6.89 11.99
N LEU A 49 17.81 7.89 12.46
CA LEU A 49 19.25 7.96 12.25
C LEU A 49 19.99 6.81 12.95
N GLU A 50 19.59 6.46 14.17
CA GLU A 50 20.15 5.33 14.90
C GLU A 50 19.88 3.99 14.18
N LEU A 51 18.65 3.76 13.73
CA LEU A 51 18.30 2.58 12.93
C LEU A 51 19.14 2.51 11.65
N GLN A 52 19.31 3.63 10.94
CA GLN A 52 20.19 3.69 9.75
C GLN A 52 21.65 3.39 10.10
N GLN A 53 22.14 3.87 11.23
CA GLN A 53 23.49 3.59 11.70
C GLN A 53 23.67 2.09 11.98
N TRP A 54 22.71 1.45 12.65
CA TRP A 54 22.76 0.00 12.89
C TRP A 54 22.73 -0.81 11.61
N LEU A 55 22.00 -0.33 10.61
CA LEU A 55 21.90 -0.98 9.30
C LEU A 55 23.04 -0.63 8.35
N THR A 56 24.02 0.16 8.80
CA THR A 56 25.25 0.39 8.04
C THR A 56 26.05 -0.91 8.03
N GLY A 57 26.06 -1.60 6.89
CA GLY A 57 26.67 -2.94 6.75
C GLY A 57 25.67 -4.10 6.87
N TYR A 58 24.36 -3.85 6.93
CA TYR A 58 23.36 -4.90 6.76
C TYR A 58 23.46 -5.48 5.35
N GLU A 59 23.52 -6.81 5.23
CA GLU A 59 23.90 -7.51 4.00
C GLU A 59 22.85 -7.45 2.87
N SER A 60 21.66 -6.92 3.14
CA SER A 60 20.54 -6.88 2.18
C SER A 60 20.06 -5.45 1.94
N ASP A 61 19.52 -5.21 0.75
CA ASP A 61 18.93 -3.91 0.40
C ASP A 61 17.75 -3.56 1.32
N TYR A 62 17.72 -2.32 1.76
CA TYR A 62 16.64 -1.80 2.59
C TYR A 62 16.35 -0.33 2.29
N TYR A 63 15.13 0.08 2.61
CA TYR A 63 14.68 1.46 2.51
C TYR A 63 14.16 1.93 3.86
N VAL A 64 14.67 3.06 4.37
CA VAL A 64 14.20 3.66 5.64
C VAL A 64 13.64 5.05 5.40
N ALA A 65 12.43 5.28 5.87
CA ALA A 65 11.82 6.61 5.91
C ALA A 65 11.04 6.81 7.21
N GLN A 66 11.03 8.04 7.70
CA GLN A 66 10.15 8.47 8.78
C GLN A 66 8.97 9.25 8.22
N ARG A 67 7.85 9.22 8.94
CA ARG A 67 6.66 9.99 8.63
C ARG A 67 6.02 10.47 9.93
N LEU A 68 5.72 11.77 9.98
CA LEU A 68 4.92 12.33 11.06
C LEU A 68 3.42 12.18 10.71
N LYS A 69 2.62 11.70 11.66
CA LYS A 69 1.20 11.46 11.41
C LYS A 69 0.45 12.77 11.15
N ARG A 70 -0.50 12.71 10.21
CA ARG A 70 -1.30 13.86 9.74
C ARG A 70 -2.45 14.16 10.69
N LYS A 71 -2.82 15.44 10.87
CA LYS A 71 -3.96 15.82 11.74
C LYS A 71 -5.25 15.10 11.36
N PRO A 72 -5.67 15.05 10.07
CA PRO A 72 -6.92 14.39 9.69
C PRO A 72 -6.93 12.90 10.04
N GLN A 73 -5.77 12.22 9.96
CA GLN A 73 -5.64 10.82 10.36
C GLN A 73 -5.67 10.63 11.89
N ILE A 74 -5.18 11.62 12.65
CA ILE A 74 -5.27 11.61 14.12
C ILE A 74 -6.73 11.81 14.54
N THR A 75 -7.38 12.86 14.05
CA THR A 75 -8.77 13.20 14.42
C THR A 75 -9.73 12.09 14.00
N ARG A 76 -9.63 11.55 12.77
CA ARG A 76 -10.44 10.38 12.35
C ARG A 76 -10.23 9.17 13.24
N LYS A 77 -8.97 8.84 13.58
CA LYS A 77 -8.68 7.70 14.47
C LYS A 77 -9.27 7.89 15.87
N LEU A 78 -9.20 9.10 16.42
CA LEU A 78 -9.83 9.45 17.70
C LEU A 78 -11.37 9.50 17.64
N GLY A 79 -11.94 9.80 16.48
CA GLY A 79 -13.38 9.76 16.25
C GLY A 79 -13.90 8.32 16.21
N ARG A 80 -13.21 7.44 15.48
CA ARG A 80 -13.59 6.01 15.36
C ARG A 80 -13.28 5.20 16.61
N LEU A 81 -12.14 5.47 17.26
CA LEU A 81 -11.69 4.74 18.44
C LEU A 81 -11.89 5.61 19.68
N SER A 82 -12.53 5.08 20.72
CA SER A 82 -12.68 5.78 22.01
C SER A 82 -11.39 5.79 22.84
N VAL A 83 -10.28 6.25 22.25
CA VAL A 83 -8.95 6.36 22.85
C VAL A 83 -8.55 7.83 22.96
N ARG A 84 -7.64 8.14 23.89
CA ARG A 84 -7.12 9.50 24.07
C ARG A 84 -5.94 9.79 23.16
N LEU A 85 -5.70 11.06 22.81
CA LEU A 85 -4.56 11.47 21.98
C LEU A 85 -3.22 11.01 22.56
N THR A 86 -3.02 11.14 23.88
CA THR A 86 -1.79 10.67 24.54
C THR A 86 -1.63 9.15 24.60
N GLN A 87 -2.66 8.39 24.21
CA GLN A 87 -2.61 6.93 24.08
C GLN A 87 -2.32 6.47 22.64
N LEU A 88 -2.35 7.38 21.66
CA LEU A 88 -1.96 7.04 20.29
C LEU A 88 -0.46 6.76 20.24
N GLN A 89 -0.13 5.58 19.72
CA GLN A 89 1.24 5.06 19.64
C GLN A 89 1.96 5.44 18.34
N ASP A 90 1.20 5.85 17.32
CA ASP A 90 1.67 6.04 15.95
C ASP A 90 1.76 7.52 15.53
N ILE A 91 2.12 8.42 16.45
CA ILE A 91 2.33 9.85 16.12
C ILE A 91 3.58 10.04 15.28
N GLY A 92 4.70 9.45 15.70
CA GLY A 92 5.93 9.36 14.92
C GLY A 92 6.13 7.94 14.40
N GLY A 93 6.13 7.76 13.09
CA GLY A 93 6.28 6.46 12.45
C GLY A 93 7.57 6.34 11.66
N CYS A 94 8.27 5.23 11.80
CA CYS A 94 9.39 4.83 10.94
C CYS A 94 8.97 3.60 10.12
N ARG A 95 9.43 3.52 8.87
CA ARG A 95 9.18 2.38 8.00
C ARG A 95 10.50 1.84 7.48
N ILE A 96 10.70 0.53 7.59
CA ILE A 96 11.78 -0.19 6.93
C ILE A 96 11.17 -1.19 5.95
N ILE A 97 11.57 -1.09 4.69
CA ILE A 97 11.18 -2.06 3.65
C ILE A 97 12.41 -2.90 3.33
N VAL A 98 12.24 -4.21 3.37
CA VAL A 98 13.23 -5.23 3.03
C VAL A 98 12.69 -6.15 1.94
N GLU A 99 13.52 -7.01 1.36
CA GLU A 99 13.16 -7.82 0.20
C GLU A 99 12.00 -8.79 0.50
N LYS A 100 12.17 -9.69 1.47
CA LYS A 100 11.24 -10.79 1.77
C LYS A 100 11.00 -10.99 3.28
N ASN A 101 10.05 -11.86 3.63
CA ASN A 101 9.71 -12.15 5.03
C ASN A 101 10.88 -12.65 5.87
N ALA A 102 11.78 -13.46 5.29
CA ALA A 102 12.98 -13.90 6.00
C ALA A 102 13.87 -12.72 6.44
N ASP A 103 13.91 -11.62 5.66
CA ASP A 103 14.64 -10.41 6.04
C ASP A 103 13.94 -9.65 7.15
N VAL A 104 12.60 -9.65 7.16
CA VAL A 104 11.81 -9.06 8.24
C VAL A 104 12.15 -9.75 9.57
N ASP A 105 12.22 -11.08 9.57
CA ASP A 105 12.56 -11.87 10.77
C ASP A 105 14.00 -11.61 11.23
N ARG A 106 14.95 -11.60 10.28
CA ARG A 106 16.36 -11.26 10.59
C ARG A 106 16.50 -9.86 11.16
N LEU A 107 15.78 -8.90 10.57
CA LEU A 107 15.81 -7.52 11.02
C LEU A 107 15.17 -7.35 12.40
N LEU A 108 14.07 -8.06 12.70
CA LEU A 108 13.48 -8.07 14.04
C LEU A 108 14.49 -8.53 15.09
N ASN A 109 15.08 -9.72 14.89
CA ASN A 109 16.08 -10.26 15.81
C ASN A 109 17.27 -9.32 16.01
N PHE A 110 17.75 -8.71 14.90
CA PHE A 110 18.84 -7.74 14.94
C PHE A 110 18.47 -6.49 15.76
N ILE A 111 17.27 -5.94 15.57
CA ILE A 111 16.78 -4.78 16.32
C ILE A 111 16.63 -5.13 17.80
N GLU A 112 16.07 -6.29 18.15
CA GLU A 112 15.93 -6.73 19.54
C GLU A 112 17.30 -6.81 20.24
N GLN A 113 18.30 -7.39 19.56
CA GLN A 113 19.66 -7.45 20.09
C GLN A 113 20.25 -6.06 20.30
N ARG A 114 20.16 -5.17 19.30
CA ARG A 114 20.71 -3.81 19.38
C ARG A 114 20.04 -2.97 20.46
N VAL A 115 18.73 -3.11 20.63
CA VAL A 115 17.98 -2.44 21.70
C VAL A 115 18.43 -2.94 23.07
N ALA A 116 18.68 -4.25 23.23
CA ALA A 116 19.16 -4.81 24.50
C ALA A 116 20.57 -4.34 24.90
N GLU A 117 21.40 -3.91 23.93
CA GLU A 117 22.75 -3.41 24.14
C GLU A 117 22.81 -1.94 24.61
N GLN A 118 21.67 -1.23 24.71
CA GLN A 118 21.64 0.18 25.08
C GLN A 118 20.43 0.58 25.93
N SER A 119 20.40 1.83 26.40
CA SER A 119 19.35 2.36 27.27
C SER A 119 18.53 3.52 26.68
N SER A 120 18.91 4.03 25.50
CA SER A 120 18.26 5.22 24.90
C SER A 120 16.94 4.89 24.18
N LEU A 121 16.77 3.64 23.77
CA LEU A 121 15.63 3.10 23.04
C LEU A 121 15.18 1.80 23.72
N SER A 122 13.87 1.59 23.84
CA SER A 122 13.30 0.32 24.34
C SER A 122 12.16 -0.15 23.45
N ILE A 123 11.96 -1.47 23.39
CA ILE A 123 10.79 -2.09 22.75
C ILE A 123 9.71 -2.30 23.81
N ASP A 124 8.54 -1.69 23.63
CA ASP A 124 7.40 -1.91 24.54
C ASP A 124 6.50 -3.06 24.10
N LYS A 125 6.36 -3.25 22.78
CA LYS A 125 5.44 -4.22 22.20
C LYS A 125 5.85 -4.56 20.78
N ILE A 126 5.73 -5.84 20.42
CA ILE A 126 5.82 -6.32 19.04
C ILE A 126 4.44 -6.87 18.65
N THR A 127 3.99 -6.62 17.43
CA THR A 127 2.75 -7.18 16.89
C THR A 127 2.96 -7.54 15.43
N ASP A 128 2.82 -8.82 15.11
CA ASP A 128 3.02 -9.32 13.76
C ASP A 128 1.67 -9.55 13.06
N TYR A 129 1.42 -8.79 11.99
CA TYR A 129 0.21 -8.90 11.18
C TYR A 129 0.45 -9.68 9.87
N ARG A 130 1.60 -10.34 9.69
CA ARG A 130 1.91 -11.04 8.43
C ARG A 130 1.14 -12.35 8.23
N ASP A 131 0.83 -13.06 9.32
CA ASP A 131 0.17 -14.38 9.25
C ASP A 131 -1.35 -14.30 9.16
N ARG A 132 -1.98 -13.28 9.77
CA ARG A 132 -3.45 -13.17 9.89
C ARG A 132 -4.01 -11.82 9.49
N GLY A 133 -3.17 -10.92 8.99
CA GLY A 133 -3.53 -9.54 8.73
C GLY A 133 -3.92 -8.78 10.01
N ARG A 134 -4.16 -7.47 9.89
CA ARG A 134 -4.74 -6.67 10.98
C ARG A 134 -6.26 -6.74 11.03
N ASP A 135 -6.89 -7.02 9.90
CA ASP A 135 -8.32 -6.83 9.66
C ASP A 135 -8.78 -7.55 8.39
N VAL A 136 -10.06 -7.36 8.03
CA VAL A 136 -10.66 -7.89 6.79
C VAL A 136 -10.12 -7.25 5.52
N THR A 137 -9.32 -6.18 5.60
CA THR A 137 -8.82 -5.50 4.40
C THR A 137 -7.69 -6.28 3.76
N GLY A 138 -6.94 -7.08 4.53
CA GLY A 138 -5.74 -7.78 4.07
C GLY A 138 -4.43 -7.08 4.44
N TYR A 139 -4.43 -6.12 5.36
CA TYR A 139 -3.20 -5.42 5.76
C TYR A 139 -2.18 -6.32 6.47
N ARG A 140 -0.92 -6.34 5.99
CA ARG A 140 0.19 -7.14 6.53
C ARG A 140 1.46 -6.32 6.75
N SER A 141 2.07 -6.45 7.94
CA SER A 141 3.33 -5.81 8.35
C SER A 141 3.73 -6.29 9.75
N LEU A 142 5.01 -6.26 10.08
CA LEU A 142 5.48 -6.35 11.46
C LEU A 142 5.51 -4.95 12.10
N HIS A 143 4.89 -4.78 13.26
CA HIS A 143 4.89 -3.53 14.03
C HIS A 143 5.70 -3.68 15.31
N ILE A 144 6.65 -2.77 15.52
CA ILE A 144 7.48 -2.68 16.71
C ILE A 144 7.21 -1.33 17.36
N LEU A 145 6.61 -1.35 18.54
CA LEU A 145 6.40 -0.17 19.36
C LEU A 145 7.66 0.15 20.15
N LEU A 146 8.29 1.26 19.79
CA LEU A 146 9.51 1.76 20.39
C LEU A 146 9.22 2.91 21.36
N SER A 147 10.08 3.06 22.36
CA SER A 147 10.02 4.16 23.32
C SER A 147 11.38 4.83 23.46
N ARG A 148 11.41 6.15 23.27
CA ARG A 148 12.62 6.99 23.37
C ARG A 148 12.28 8.28 24.11
N GLY A 149 12.99 8.56 25.21
CA GLY A 149 12.81 9.79 25.98
C GLY A 149 11.37 10.05 26.48
N GLY A 150 10.59 8.99 26.70
CA GLY A 150 9.18 9.07 27.10
C GLY A 150 8.17 9.24 25.95
N TYR A 151 8.62 9.29 24.70
CA TYR A 151 7.78 9.30 23.49
C TYR A 151 7.64 7.89 22.93
N LYS A 152 6.44 7.58 22.43
CA LYS A 152 6.15 6.32 21.72
C LYS A 152 6.28 6.53 20.21
N LEU A 153 6.97 5.62 19.55
CA LEU A 153 7.23 5.63 18.12
C LEU A 153 6.87 4.26 17.54
N GLU A 154 6.30 4.23 16.35
CA GLU A 154 5.94 2.98 15.68
C GLU A 154 6.93 2.69 14.56
N LEU A 155 7.65 1.57 14.63
CA LEU A 155 8.44 1.04 13.54
C LEU A 155 7.65 -0.03 12.79
N GLN A 156 7.40 0.19 11.51
CA GLN A 156 6.77 -0.76 10.60
C GLN A 156 7.84 -1.41 9.73
N VAL A 157 7.97 -2.73 9.81
CA VAL A 157 8.83 -3.52 8.93
C VAL A 157 7.96 -4.29 7.94
N ARG A 158 8.30 -4.21 6.66
CA ARG A 158 7.55 -4.83 5.56
C ARG A 158 8.47 -5.47 4.55
N SER A 159 8.04 -6.60 3.96
CA SER A 159 8.60 -7.06 2.69
C SER A 159 8.20 -6.11 1.55
N ARG A 160 8.83 -6.24 0.37
CA ARG A 160 8.46 -5.46 -0.81
C ARG A 160 7.02 -5.73 -1.25
N ILE A 161 6.59 -6.98 -1.21
CA ILE A 161 5.23 -7.38 -1.60
C ILE A 161 4.19 -6.80 -0.63
N GLN A 162 4.45 -6.83 0.68
CA GLN A 162 3.57 -6.22 1.70
C GLN A 162 3.49 -4.70 1.55
N HIS A 163 4.63 -4.07 1.26
CA HIS A 163 4.69 -2.64 1.01
C HIS A 163 3.91 -2.26 -0.25
N TYR A 164 4.09 -3.01 -1.33
CA TYR A 164 3.33 -2.82 -2.57
C TYR A 164 1.82 -2.92 -2.36
N TRP A 165 1.36 -3.98 -1.69
CA TRP A 165 -0.05 -4.12 -1.36
C TRP A 165 -0.56 -2.89 -0.59
N SER A 166 0.24 -2.45 0.39
CA SER A 166 -0.09 -1.30 1.24
C SER A 166 -0.15 0.02 0.47
N GLU A 167 0.65 0.22 -0.56
CA GLU A 167 0.60 1.42 -1.40
C GLU A 167 -0.51 1.33 -2.45
N SER A 168 -0.77 0.13 -2.98
CA SER A 168 -1.82 -0.11 -3.98
C SER A 168 -3.20 0.23 -3.44
N ILE A 169 -3.56 -0.27 -2.25
CA ILE A 169 -4.85 0.05 -1.63
C ILE A 169 -4.96 1.54 -1.24
N GLU A 170 -3.86 2.24 -0.95
CA GLU A 170 -3.88 3.70 -0.70
C GLU A 170 -4.14 4.46 -2.00
N ARG A 171 -3.47 4.08 -3.11
CA ARG A 171 -3.75 4.64 -4.44
C ARG A 171 -5.19 4.42 -4.85
N THR A 172 -5.72 3.22 -4.65
CA THR A 172 -7.12 2.93 -4.98
C THR A 172 -8.07 3.69 -4.06
N SER A 173 -7.70 3.90 -2.79
CA SER A 173 -8.48 4.77 -1.90
C SER A 173 -8.57 6.20 -2.45
N VAL A 174 -7.49 6.71 -3.07
CA VAL A 174 -7.49 7.99 -3.81
C VAL A 174 -8.45 7.97 -4.96
N VAL A 175 -8.28 7.00 -5.86
CA VAL A 175 -9.05 6.92 -7.09
C VAL A 175 -10.54 6.74 -6.81
N TYR A 176 -10.84 5.91 -5.83
CA TYR A 176 -12.19 5.54 -5.46
C TYR A 176 -12.87 6.57 -4.55
N GLY A 177 -12.09 7.40 -3.83
CA GLY A 177 -12.61 8.39 -2.91
C GLY A 177 -13.09 7.83 -1.57
N HIS A 178 -12.65 6.63 -1.19
CA HIS A 178 -13.02 5.94 0.06
C HIS A 178 -11.79 5.45 0.81
N TYR A 179 -11.80 5.50 2.14
CA TYR A 179 -10.70 5.00 2.96
C TYR A 179 -10.75 3.46 3.10
N LEU A 180 -10.29 2.73 2.07
CA LEU A 180 -10.42 1.26 2.00
C LEU A 180 -9.76 0.51 3.17
N LYS A 181 -8.62 0.99 3.68
CA LYS A 181 -7.96 0.42 4.89
C LYS A 181 -8.78 0.60 6.16
N GLU A 182 -9.75 1.50 6.15
CA GLU A 182 -10.67 1.76 7.25
C GLU A 182 -12.00 0.99 7.05
N SER A 183 -12.02 0.06 6.08
CA SER A 183 -13.20 -0.70 5.65
C SER A 183 -14.33 0.18 5.12
N GLU A 184 -13.98 1.32 4.53
CA GLU A 184 -14.91 2.20 3.84
C GLU A 184 -14.90 1.92 2.33
N GLY A 185 -16.08 1.79 1.72
CA GLY A 185 -16.24 1.52 0.29
C GLY A 185 -17.02 0.23 0.01
N ASP A 186 -17.15 -0.13 -1.27
CA ASP A 186 -17.86 -1.34 -1.68
C ASP A 186 -17.12 -2.62 -1.21
N PRO A 187 -17.85 -3.60 -0.63
CA PRO A 187 -17.27 -4.87 -0.19
C PRO A 187 -16.51 -5.63 -1.27
N ALA A 188 -16.85 -5.50 -2.55
CA ALA A 188 -16.11 -6.14 -3.64
C ALA A 188 -14.70 -5.54 -3.79
N VAL A 189 -14.56 -4.23 -3.64
CA VAL A 189 -13.25 -3.54 -3.70
C VAL A 189 -12.39 -3.93 -2.50
N ILE A 190 -12.97 -3.96 -1.30
CA ILE A 190 -12.28 -4.43 -0.10
C ILE A 190 -11.89 -5.92 -0.25
N GLY A 191 -12.81 -6.74 -0.76
CA GLY A 191 -12.61 -8.16 -1.00
C GLY A 191 -11.52 -8.46 -2.01
N TYR A 192 -11.39 -7.65 -3.07
CA TYR A 192 -10.28 -7.72 -4.02
C TYR A 192 -8.94 -7.58 -3.29
N PHE A 193 -8.78 -6.55 -2.46
CA PHE A 193 -7.54 -6.33 -1.72
C PHE A 193 -7.26 -7.40 -0.68
N GLN A 194 -8.31 -7.94 -0.04
CA GLN A 194 -8.17 -9.07 0.87
C GLN A 194 -7.60 -10.29 0.13
N ARG A 195 -8.22 -10.67 -1.00
CA ARG A 195 -7.80 -11.82 -1.81
C ARG A 195 -6.41 -11.63 -2.43
N LEU A 196 -6.10 -10.41 -2.84
CA LEU A 196 -4.75 -10.07 -3.31
C LEU A 196 -3.71 -10.27 -2.20
N SER A 197 -4.04 -9.90 -0.96
CA SER A 197 -3.16 -10.12 0.19
C SER A 197 -2.95 -11.60 0.49
N ASP A 198 -4.02 -12.40 0.43
CA ASP A 198 -3.98 -13.86 0.59
C ASP A 198 -3.05 -14.49 -0.46
N ALA A 199 -3.20 -14.10 -1.74
CA ALA A 199 -2.30 -14.59 -2.80
C ALA A 199 -0.84 -14.20 -2.58
N PHE A 200 -0.58 -12.98 -2.11
CA PHE A 200 0.76 -12.57 -1.74
C PHE A 200 1.33 -13.33 -0.54
N PHE A 201 0.49 -13.73 0.41
CA PHE A 201 0.91 -14.58 1.53
C PHE A 201 1.36 -15.97 1.05
N GLU A 202 0.64 -16.57 0.09
CA GLU A 202 1.03 -17.85 -0.51
C GLU A 202 2.40 -17.75 -1.19
N LEU A 203 2.62 -16.71 -2.01
CA LEU A 203 3.90 -16.46 -2.68
C LEU A 203 5.05 -16.27 -1.69
N GLU A 204 4.85 -15.47 -0.64
CA GLU A 204 5.86 -15.25 0.41
C GLU A 204 6.15 -16.53 1.20
N SER A 205 5.21 -17.48 1.22
CA SER A 205 5.38 -18.80 1.83
C SER A 205 6.02 -19.84 0.90
N GLY A 206 6.42 -19.43 -0.31
CA GLY A 206 6.98 -20.33 -1.33
C GLY A 206 5.95 -21.27 -1.96
N ARG A 207 4.66 -20.95 -1.85
CA ARG A 207 3.55 -21.64 -2.50
C ARG A 207 3.01 -20.77 -3.64
N GLU A 208 2.22 -21.38 -4.51
CA GLU A 208 1.53 -20.67 -5.58
C GLU A 208 0.04 -20.59 -5.24
N PRO A 209 -0.62 -19.43 -5.44
CA PRO A 209 -2.08 -19.35 -5.37
C PRO A 209 -2.71 -20.33 -6.37
N SER A 210 -3.76 -21.02 -5.96
CA SER A 210 -4.49 -21.96 -6.81
C SER A 210 -5.18 -21.25 -7.97
N ALA A 211 -5.50 -22.00 -9.06
CA ALA A 211 -6.29 -21.49 -10.18
C ALA A 211 -7.57 -20.78 -9.74
N LYS A 212 -8.25 -21.37 -8.75
CA LYS A 212 -9.52 -20.86 -8.25
C LYS A 212 -9.33 -19.51 -7.57
N GLU A 213 -8.32 -19.38 -6.71
CA GLU A 213 -8.00 -18.11 -6.05
C GLU A 213 -7.61 -17.03 -7.05
N ARG A 214 -6.83 -17.37 -8.09
CA ARG A 214 -6.48 -16.43 -9.17
C ARG A 214 -7.72 -15.94 -9.92
N LEU A 215 -8.62 -16.86 -10.29
CA LEU A 215 -9.88 -16.49 -10.94
C LEU A 215 -10.76 -15.60 -10.05
N GLU A 216 -10.87 -15.91 -8.76
CA GLU A 216 -11.62 -15.06 -7.82
C GLU A 216 -11.03 -13.65 -7.73
N ILE A 217 -9.69 -13.53 -7.71
CA ILE A 217 -9.00 -12.23 -7.73
C ILE A 217 -9.29 -11.46 -9.02
N ASP A 218 -9.23 -12.13 -10.17
CA ASP A 218 -9.48 -11.50 -11.47
C ASP A 218 -10.94 -11.04 -11.60
N GLU A 219 -11.91 -11.85 -11.16
CA GLU A 219 -13.34 -11.49 -11.14
C GLU A 219 -13.59 -10.27 -10.24
N LEU A 220 -13.01 -10.27 -9.03
CA LEU A 220 -13.11 -9.13 -8.11
C LEU A 220 -12.39 -7.90 -8.64
N LYS A 221 -11.28 -8.04 -9.38
CA LYS A 221 -10.59 -6.92 -10.04
C LYS A 221 -11.52 -6.23 -11.03
N ILE A 222 -12.11 -6.98 -11.96
CA ILE A 222 -13.03 -6.45 -12.97
C ILE A 222 -14.24 -5.77 -12.31
N GLN A 223 -14.83 -6.43 -11.30
CA GLN A 223 -15.94 -5.86 -10.56
C GLN A 223 -15.55 -4.55 -9.86
N SER A 224 -14.38 -4.53 -9.22
CA SER A 224 -13.84 -3.35 -8.53
C SER A 224 -13.60 -2.19 -9.50
N GLU A 225 -13.00 -2.46 -10.66
CA GLU A 225 -12.78 -1.44 -11.70
C GLU A 225 -14.09 -0.84 -12.19
N ALA A 226 -15.13 -1.67 -12.42
CA ALA A 226 -16.45 -1.19 -12.81
C ALA A 226 -17.10 -0.31 -11.73
N ILE A 227 -16.99 -0.71 -10.45
CA ILE A 227 -17.50 0.07 -9.30
C ILE A 227 -16.77 1.41 -9.19
N ILE A 228 -15.44 1.39 -9.28
CA ILE A 228 -14.61 2.59 -9.19
C ILE A 228 -14.90 3.52 -10.37
N ALA A 229 -15.00 3.01 -11.60
CA ALA A 229 -15.31 3.82 -12.78
C ALA A 229 -16.73 4.42 -12.76
N ALA A 230 -17.66 3.77 -12.07
CA ALA A 230 -19.01 4.28 -11.84
C ALA A 230 -19.06 5.36 -10.75
N SER A 231 -18.05 5.44 -9.87
CA SER A 231 -17.98 6.46 -8.82
C SER A 231 -17.75 7.87 -9.40
N GLU A 232 -18.26 8.90 -8.72
CA GLU A 232 -18.12 10.29 -9.15
C GLU A 232 -16.65 10.73 -9.27
N LYS A 233 -15.79 10.26 -8.36
CA LYS A 233 -14.35 10.55 -8.35
C LYS A 233 -13.54 9.71 -9.33
N GLY A 234 -13.94 8.47 -9.63
CA GLY A 234 -13.21 7.57 -10.54
C GLY A 234 -13.03 8.09 -11.98
N ARG A 235 -13.79 9.11 -12.40
CA ARG A 235 -13.68 9.73 -13.73
C ARG A 235 -12.62 10.83 -13.84
N VAL A 236 -12.10 11.36 -12.72
CA VAL A 236 -11.23 12.55 -12.71
C VAL A 236 -9.73 12.19 -12.77
N LEU A 237 -9.38 10.93 -12.57
CA LEU A 237 -8.05 10.51 -12.12
C LEU A 237 -7.19 9.87 -13.22
N SER A 238 -6.97 10.59 -14.32
CA SER A 238 -5.91 10.29 -15.30
C SER A 238 -4.65 11.10 -14.99
N SER A 239 -4.06 10.94 -13.80
CA SER A 239 -2.86 11.69 -13.42
C SER A 239 -1.60 11.00 -13.93
N HIS A 240 -0.77 11.75 -14.65
CA HIS A 240 0.52 11.27 -15.15
C HIS A 240 1.61 11.54 -14.11
N VAL A 241 2.59 10.63 -13.98
CA VAL A 241 3.81 10.87 -13.19
C VAL A 241 4.57 12.05 -13.81
N ASN A 242 4.72 13.15 -13.06
CA ASN A 242 5.50 14.29 -13.52
C ASN A 242 7.00 14.04 -13.28
N GLU A 243 7.67 13.37 -14.23
CA GLU A 243 9.10 13.06 -14.17
C GLU A 243 9.99 14.31 -14.00
N GLY A 244 9.55 15.47 -14.49
CA GLY A 244 10.27 16.74 -14.34
C GLY A 244 10.47 17.15 -12.88
N ILE A 245 9.45 16.93 -12.05
CA ILE A 245 9.50 17.22 -10.61
C ILE A 245 10.48 16.29 -9.89
N ILE A 246 10.51 15.01 -10.28
CA ILE A 246 11.43 14.02 -9.71
C ILE A 246 12.88 14.44 -9.92
N LYS A 247 13.21 14.92 -11.12
CA LYS A 247 14.55 15.43 -11.43
C LYS A 247 14.91 16.62 -10.53
N THR A 248 13.99 17.55 -10.32
CA THR A 248 14.21 18.71 -9.43
C THR A 248 14.44 18.30 -7.98
N LEU A 249 13.72 17.28 -7.48
CA LEU A 249 13.91 16.75 -6.13
C LEU A 249 15.32 16.18 -5.94
N VAL A 250 15.80 15.37 -6.90
CA VAL A 250 17.16 14.78 -6.89
C VAL A 250 18.24 15.86 -6.95
N GLU A 251 18.06 16.88 -7.80
CA GLU A 251 19.00 18.00 -7.90
C GLU A 251 19.10 18.80 -6.60
N LYS A 252 17.98 19.01 -5.90
CA LYS A 252 17.94 19.74 -4.64
C LYS A 252 18.50 18.93 -3.47
N GLU A 253 18.25 17.62 -3.43
CA GLU A 253 18.92 16.72 -2.47
C GLU A 253 20.44 16.74 -2.64
N THR A 254 20.93 16.67 -3.88
CA THR A 254 22.38 16.64 -4.18
C THR A 254 23.09 17.90 -3.65
N ARG A 255 22.38 19.02 -3.58
CA ARG A 255 22.89 20.29 -3.03
C ARG A 255 22.82 20.38 -1.50
N ASN A 256 22.16 19.44 -0.84
CA ASN A 256 21.99 19.42 0.61
C ASN A 256 22.35 18.02 1.19
N PRO A 257 23.65 17.69 1.29
CA PRO A 257 24.15 16.37 1.67
C PRO A 257 24.02 16.14 3.18
N ASN A 258 22.78 15.89 3.59
CA ASN A 258 22.38 15.69 4.96
C ASN A 258 22.07 14.20 5.17
N PRO A 259 22.55 13.54 6.25
CA PRO A 259 22.12 12.20 6.66
C PRO A 259 20.61 11.91 6.55
N ILE A 260 19.76 12.89 6.91
CA ILE A 260 18.32 12.88 6.67
C ILE A 260 17.84 14.28 6.25
N ASN A 261 16.95 14.31 5.26
CA ASN A 261 16.23 15.47 4.74
C ASN A 261 14.73 15.30 5.02
N ASN A 262 14.06 16.40 5.39
CA ASN A 262 12.62 16.45 5.57
C ASN A 262 11.96 17.02 4.31
N TRP A 263 10.99 16.28 3.79
CA TRP A 263 10.25 16.60 2.58
C TRP A 263 8.79 16.83 2.94
N ILE A 264 8.26 17.96 2.53
CA ILE A 264 6.81 18.20 2.53
C ILE A 264 6.33 17.84 1.12
N ILE A 265 5.36 16.95 1.03
CA ILE A 265 4.70 16.61 -0.24
C ILE A 265 3.25 17.08 -0.16
N ILE A 266 2.80 17.75 -1.22
CA ILE A 266 1.42 18.22 -1.39
C ILE A 266 0.80 17.45 -2.55
N PHE A 267 -0.30 16.77 -2.27
CA PHE A 267 -1.03 15.93 -3.19
C PHE A 267 -2.49 16.37 -3.26
N ASP A 268 -3.06 16.41 -4.45
CA ASP A 268 -4.46 16.75 -4.69
C ASP A 268 -5.24 15.47 -4.98
N TRP A 269 -6.16 15.10 -4.09
CA TRP A 269 -7.03 13.93 -4.25
C TRP A 269 -8.11 14.13 -5.31
N SER A 270 -8.48 15.37 -5.63
CA SER A 270 -9.47 15.66 -6.66
C SER A 270 -8.94 15.32 -8.05
N THR A 271 -7.66 15.64 -8.31
CA THR A 271 -6.98 15.34 -9.59
C THR A 271 -6.08 14.11 -9.53
N GLY A 272 -5.85 13.56 -8.33
CA GLY A 272 -4.87 12.52 -8.01
C GLY A 272 -3.44 12.90 -8.41
N ALA A 273 -3.15 14.19 -8.41
CA ALA A 273 -1.89 14.70 -8.91
C ALA A 273 -1.01 15.14 -7.77
N PHE A 274 0.28 14.90 -7.95
CA PHE A 274 1.30 15.59 -7.20
C PHE A 274 1.25 17.09 -7.54
N VAL A 275 1.10 17.95 -6.54
CA VAL A 275 0.97 19.40 -6.73
C VAL A 275 2.33 20.08 -6.58
N SER A 276 2.99 19.83 -5.46
CA SER A 276 4.19 20.54 -5.07
C SER A 276 4.94 19.79 -3.97
N TRP A 277 6.18 20.20 -3.74
CA TRP A 277 6.99 19.76 -2.62
C TRP A 277 7.83 20.89 -2.07
N ASP A 278 8.28 20.71 -0.82
CA ASP A 278 9.29 21.56 -0.20
C ASP A 278 10.32 20.71 0.55
N ILE A 279 11.56 21.21 0.63
CA ILE A 279 12.61 20.63 1.47
C ILE A 279 12.83 21.56 2.66
N VAL A 280 12.62 21.03 3.85
CA VAL A 280 12.70 21.82 5.09
C VAL A 280 13.89 21.40 5.93
N GLY A 281 14.37 22.33 6.75
CA GLY A 281 15.48 22.12 7.66
C GLY A 281 15.25 20.97 8.65
N ARG A 282 16.31 20.63 9.39
CA ARG A 282 16.24 19.60 10.44
C ARG A 282 15.64 20.10 11.74
N SER A 283 15.67 21.41 11.96
CA SER A 283 15.10 21.99 13.17
C SER A 283 13.64 21.55 13.27
N PRO A 284 13.23 20.88 14.36
CA PRO A 284 11.84 20.52 14.55
C PRO A 284 10.90 21.72 14.47
N GLU A 285 11.39 22.90 14.88
CA GLU A 285 10.73 24.19 14.75
C GLU A 285 10.43 24.51 13.27
N GLU A 286 11.48 24.63 12.45
CA GLU A 286 11.36 25.04 11.05
C GLU A 286 10.54 24.04 10.23
N ALA A 287 10.76 22.74 10.46
CA ALA A 287 10.05 21.67 9.77
C ALA A 287 8.57 21.66 10.12
N MET A 288 8.22 21.81 11.41
CA MET A 288 6.83 21.85 11.83
C MET A 288 6.14 23.13 11.35
N ASP A 289 6.79 24.29 11.47
CA ASP A 289 6.19 25.56 11.04
C ASP A 289 5.91 25.54 9.54
N ALA A 290 6.83 25.02 8.73
CA ALA A 290 6.61 24.84 7.29
C ALA A 290 5.50 23.83 7.01
N TYR A 291 5.41 22.75 7.79
CA TYR A 291 4.38 21.75 7.63
C TYR A 291 2.98 22.31 7.95
N VAL A 292 2.82 22.99 9.07
CA VAL A 292 1.56 23.65 9.48
C VAL A 292 1.15 24.72 8.47
N ARG A 293 2.09 25.54 7.98
CA ARG A 293 1.80 26.51 6.92
C ARG A 293 1.22 25.84 5.67
N ASN A 294 1.82 24.74 5.23
CA ASN A 294 1.32 24.00 4.07
C ASN A 294 -0.02 23.31 4.36
N GLU A 295 -0.23 22.71 5.54
CA GLU A 295 -1.52 22.13 5.95
C GLU A 295 -2.65 23.20 5.92
N ASN A 296 -2.35 24.45 6.27
CA ASN A 296 -3.32 25.55 6.22
C ASN A 296 -3.57 26.07 4.79
N LEU A 297 -2.55 26.10 3.93
CA LEU A 297 -2.68 26.52 2.53
C LEU A 297 -3.39 25.48 1.66
N TYR A 298 -3.20 24.20 1.98
CA TYR A 298 -3.72 23.04 1.25
C TYR A 298 -4.54 22.16 2.20
N PRO A 299 -5.75 22.61 2.58
CA PRO A 299 -6.52 21.95 3.62
C PRO A 299 -7.30 20.74 3.07
N VAL A 300 -7.61 19.80 3.97
CA VAL A 300 -8.18 18.49 3.62
C VAL A 300 -9.63 18.57 3.09
N ASP A 301 -10.39 19.60 3.48
CA ASP A 301 -11.75 19.87 3.00
C ASP A 301 -11.79 20.28 1.52
N LYS A 302 -10.63 20.68 0.97
CA LYS A 302 -10.43 20.95 -0.46
C LYS A 302 -9.74 19.80 -1.18
N ASP A 303 -9.85 18.58 -0.65
CA ASP A 303 -9.25 17.36 -1.19
C ASP A 303 -7.70 17.40 -1.25
N PHE A 304 -7.02 18.28 -0.52
CA PHE A 304 -5.56 18.26 -0.45
C PHE A 304 -5.04 17.36 0.67
N GLU A 305 -3.87 16.79 0.43
CA GLU A 305 -3.09 16.06 1.39
C GLU A 305 -1.67 16.60 1.46
N VAL A 306 -1.29 17.03 2.66
CA VAL A 306 0.08 17.43 2.99
C VAL A 306 0.69 16.36 3.88
N VAL A 307 1.91 15.93 3.56
CA VAL A 307 2.64 14.93 4.34
C VAL A 307 4.09 15.36 4.55
N LEU A 308 4.58 15.17 5.77
CA LEU A 308 5.98 15.36 6.13
C LEU A 308 6.70 13.99 6.20
N ILE A 309 7.67 13.79 5.33
CA ILE A 309 8.45 12.55 5.20
C ILE A 309 9.93 12.87 5.38
N GLY A 310 10.62 12.14 6.26
CA GLY A 310 12.07 12.24 6.39
C GLY A 310 12.77 11.03 5.76
N SER A 311 13.79 11.26 4.94
CA SER A 311 14.65 10.17 4.46
C SER A 311 16.04 10.69 4.06
N SER A 312 17.00 9.77 3.98
CA SER A 312 18.38 10.07 3.56
C SER A 312 18.52 10.28 2.06
N LYS A 313 17.61 9.70 1.26
CA LYS A 313 17.61 9.80 -0.20
C LYS A 313 16.18 9.99 -0.72
N ILE A 314 15.97 10.84 -1.73
CA ILE A 314 14.66 11.02 -2.35
C ILE A 314 14.17 9.74 -3.04
N ALA A 315 15.10 8.96 -3.59
CA ALA A 315 14.79 7.65 -4.15
C ALA A 315 14.08 6.75 -3.14
N THR A 316 14.44 6.86 -1.85
CA THR A 316 13.77 6.14 -0.76
C THR A 316 12.36 6.65 -0.53
N VAL A 317 12.11 7.97 -0.61
CA VAL A 317 10.77 8.54 -0.51
C VAL A 317 9.88 8.01 -1.63
N ARG A 318 10.39 7.97 -2.87
CA ARG A 318 9.68 7.37 -4.03
C ARG A 318 9.36 5.90 -3.83
N ARG A 319 10.25 5.12 -3.22
CA ARG A 319 10.03 3.69 -2.94
C ARG A 319 9.04 3.48 -1.79
N THR A 320 9.13 4.30 -0.74
CA THR A 320 8.37 4.13 0.51
C THR A 320 6.98 4.78 0.49
N HIS A 321 6.75 5.75 -0.38
CA HIS A 321 5.51 6.52 -0.46
C HIS A 321 5.16 6.82 -1.93
N SER A 322 5.17 5.76 -2.75
CA SER A 322 5.02 5.86 -4.20
C SER A 322 3.62 6.31 -4.64
N HIS A 323 2.61 6.21 -3.78
CA HIS A 323 1.25 6.68 -4.09
C HIS A 323 1.13 8.20 -4.29
N TYR A 324 2.05 9.00 -3.76
CA TYR A 324 2.03 10.46 -3.98
C TYR A 324 2.63 10.91 -5.30
N PHE A 325 3.40 10.06 -5.99
CA PHE A 325 4.16 10.45 -7.18
C PHE A 325 3.43 10.13 -8.49
N GLY A 326 2.11 9.93 -8.43
CA GLY A 326 1.26 9.61 -9.57
C GLY A 326 0.82 8.14 -9.58
N ILE A 327 -0.23 7.91 -10.36
CA ILE A 327 -0.77 6.58 -10.63
C ILE A 327 -0.21 6.20 -12.00
N GLU A 328 0.86 5.40 -12.02
CA GLU A 328 1.05 4.52 -13.19
C GLU A 328 -0.29 3.78 -13.37
N THR A 329 -0.83 3.74 -14.59
CA THR A 329 -2.09 3.07 -14.91
C THR A 329 -2.20 1.73 -14.16
N TYR A 330 -3.41 1.37 -13.71
CA TYR A 330 -3.65 0.15 -12.89
C TYR A 330 -2.97 -1.11 -13.46
N ASP A 331 -2.82 -1.16 -14.79
CA ASP A 331 -2.08 -2.20 -15.52
C ASP A 331 -0.57 -2.20 -15.22
N ASN A 332 0.08 -1.03 -15.18
CA ASN A 332 1.54 -0.91 -14.95
C ASN A 332 1.95 -1.14 -13.48
N VAL A 333 1.02 -0.96 -12.53
CA VAL A 333 1.29 -1.18 -11.10
C VAL A 333 1.50 -2.67 -10.83
N LEU A 334 0.78 -3.55 -11.54
CA LEU A 334 0.99 -5.00 -11.53
C LEU A 334 2.25 -5.37 -12.34
N GLU A 335 2.47 -4.75 -13.51
CA GLU A 335 3.63 -5.00 -14.39
C GLU A 335 5.01 -4.75 -13.73
N ASN A 336 5.11 -3.76 -12.83
CA ASN A 336 6.40 -3.42 -12.20
C ASN A 336 6.84 -4.38 -11.07
N ILE A 337 5.96 -5.28 -10.61
CA ILE A 337 6.32 -6.44 -9.76
C ILE A 337 6.41 -7.73 -10.57
N GLU A 338 5.66 -7.81 -11.64
CA GLU A 338 5.69 -8.84 -12.66
C GLU A 338 7.08 -9.07 -13.28
N GLU A 339 7.95 -8.06 -13.33
CA GLU A 339 9.35 -8.23 -13.73
C GLU A 339 10.23 -8.89 -12.64
N SER A 340 9.86 -8.76 -11.36
CA SER A 340 10.61 -9.32 -10.21
C SER A 340 10.06 -10.68 -9.76
N ILE A 341 8.77 -10.93 -10.01
CA ILE A 341 8.07 -12.20 -9.81
C ILE A 341 7.85 -12.79 -11.19
N ILE A 342 8.92 -13.35 -11.76
CA ILE A 342 8.96 -14.07 -13.04
C ILE A 342 7.99 -15.25 -12.93
N GLY A 343 6.70 -15.00 -13.20
CA GLY A 343 5.63 -15.95 -12.98
C GLY A 343 4.25 -15.34 -13.15
N PHE A 344 4.04 -14.10 -12.72
CA PHE A 344 2.72 -13.45 -12.87
C PHE A 344 2.52 -12.78 -14.24
N SER A 345 3.57 -12.18 -14.82
CA SER A 345 3.46 -11.37 -16.06
C SER A 345 3.17 -12.19 -17.32
N LYS A 346 3.80 -13.36 -17.42
CA LYS A 346 3.51 -14.31 -18.52
C LYS A 346 2.07 -14.81 -18.52
N ARG A 347 1.34 -14.68 -17.40
CA ARG A 347 0.02 -15.27 -17.21
C ARG A 347 -1.12 -14.33 -17.60
N MET A 348 -0.87 -13.02 -17.78
CA MET A 348 -1.88 -11.99 -18.11
C MET A 348 -2.16 -11.81 -19.62
N ASP A 349 -1.61 -12.68 -20.47
CA ASP A 349 -1.78 -12.58 -21.92
C ASP A 349 -3.14 -13.11 -22.45
N ILE A 350 -4.00 -13.62 -21.56
CA ILE A 350 -5.35 -14.13 -21.85
C ILE A 350 -6.36 -13.61 -20.81
N ASP A 351 -7.60 -13.38 -21.24
CA ASP A 351 -8.67 -12.84 -20.40
C ASP A 351 -9.23 -13.87 -19.39
N VAL A 352 -10.06 -13.41 -18.45
CA VAL A 352 -10.65 -14.23 -17.39
C VAL A 352 -11.51 -15.37 -17.92
N GLY A 353 -12.26 -15.12 -18.99
CA GLY A 353 -13.07 -16.16 -19.64
C GLY A 353 -12.20 -17.25 -20.26
N ALA A 354 -11.06 -16.89 -20.83
CA ALA A 354 -10.10 -17.83 -21.38
C ALA A 354 -9.50 -18.72 -20.28
N ARG A 355 -9.14 -18.14 -19.14
CA ARG A 355 -8.68 -18.92 -17.97
C ARG A 355 -9.77 -19.84 -17.41
N GLN A 356 -11.01 -19.37 -17.31
CA GLN A 356 -12.14 -20.19 -16.87
C GLN A 356 -12.37 -21.39 -17.80
N ILE A 357 -12.26 -21.19 -19.12
CA ILE A 357 -12.33 -22.28 -20.12
C ILE A 357 -11.20 -23.29 -19.90
N LEU A 358 -9.94 -22.83 -19.78
CA LEU A 358 -8.79 -23.71 -19.52
C LEU A 358 -9.00 -24.50 -18.23
N LEU A 359 -9.44 -23.86 -17.15
CA LEU A 359 -9.64 -24.50 -15.85
C LEU A 359 -10.71 -25.60 -15.93
N LYS A 360 -11.82 -25.34 -16.63
CA LYS A 360 -12.87 -26.35 -16.82
C LYS A 360 -12.39 -27.52 -17.67
N LEU A 361 -11.65 -27.26 -18.74
CA LEU A 361 -11.07 -28.34 -19.55
C LEU A 361 -10.05 -29.16 -18.75
N HIS A 362 -9.23 -28.49 -17.93
CA HIS A 362 -8.20 -29.10 -17.09
C HIS A 362 -8.81 -30.00 -16.01
N THR A 363 -9.72 -29.44 -15.21
CA THR A 363 -10.38 -30.15 -14.10
C THR A 363 -11.26 -31.32 -14.57
N LYS A 364 -11.77 -31.27 -15.81
CA LYS A 364 -12.52 -32.38 -16.43
C LYS A 364 -11.63 -33.35 -17.22
N HIS A 365 -10.32 -33.12 -17.24
CA HIS A 365 -9.33 -33.94 -17.95
C HIS A 365 -9.62 -34.10 -19.44
N PHE A 366 -9.95 -32.99 -20.13
CA PHE A 366 -10.07 -32.94 -21.59
C PHE A 366 -8.74 -32.53 -22.23
N TRP A 367 -7.99 -33.51 -22.72
CA TRP A 367 -6.65 -33.35 -23.27
C TRP A 367 -6.50 -34.14 -24.58
N GLY A 368 -5.86 -33.53 -25.58
CA GLY A 368 -5.54 -34.19 -26.86
C GLY A 368 -6.78 -34.72 -27.57
N ASP A 369 -6.82 -36.02 -27.84
CA ASP A 369 -7.96 -36.65 -28.55
C ASP A 369 -9.25 -36.69 -27.72
N LYS A 370 -9.15 -36.49 -26.39
CA LYS A 370 -10.29 -36.44 -25.48
C LYS A 370 -10.82 -35.01 -25.37
N GLY A 371 -11.67 -34.61 -26.30
CA GLY A 371 -12.31 -33.29 -26.31
C GLY A 371 -13.79 -33.30 -25.91
N VAL A 372 -14.36 -32.10 -25.81
CA VAL A 372 -15.76 -31.83 -25.49
C VAL A 372 -16.38 -30.94 -26.56
N ALA A 373 -17.64 -31.18 -26.94
CA ALA A 373 -18.32 -30.31 -27.90
C ALA A 373 -18.37 -28.86 -27.39
N THR A 374 -18.11 -27.89 -28.27
CA THR A 374 -18.08 -26.45 -27.92
C THR A 374 -19.39 -26.00 -27.27
N SER A 375 -20.52 -26.50 -27.76
CA SER A 375 -21.84 -26.24 -27.16
C SER A 375 -21.96 -26.76 -25.74
N THR A 376 -21.43 -27.94 -25.45
CA THR A 376 -21.42 -28.51 -24.09
C THR A 376 -20.50 -27.72 -23.16
N LEU A 377 -19.31 -27.34 -23.66
CA LEU A 377 -18.37 -26.54 -22.90
C LEU A 377 -18.99 -25.18 -22.52
N LYS A 378 -19.60 -24.47 -23.48
CA LYS A 378 -20.29 -23.19 -23.27
C LYS A 378 -21.51 -23.32 -22.37
N ASN A 379 -22.43 -24.20 -22.72
CA ASN A 379 -23.76 -24.23 -22.12
C ASN A 379 -23.84 -25.06 -20.84
N HIS A 380 -22.83 -25.84 -20.46
CA HIS A 380 -22.84 -26.66 -19.24
C HIS A 380 -21.65 -26.41 -18.31
N PHE A 381 -20.44 -26.23 -18.84
CA PHE A 381 -19.25 -26.10 -18.01
C PHE A 381 -18.82 -24.64 -17.77
N CYS A 382 -19.11 -23.76 -18.72
CA CYS A 382 -18.72 -22.35 -18.75
C CYS A 382 -19.93 -21.40 -18.88
N GLN A 383 -21.08 -21.76 -18.28
CA GLN A 383 -22.34 -21.01 -18.40
C GLN A 383 -22.23 -19.53 -17.99
N ASN A 384 -21.33 -19.21 -17.06
CA ASN A 384 -21.14 -17.86 -16.52
C ASN A 384 -20.06 -17.06 -17.26
N VAL A 385 -19.46 -17.62 -18.32
CA VAL A 385 -18.38 -16.98 -19.07
C VAL A 385 -18.98 -16.13 -20.18
N LEU A 386 -19.19 -14.84 -19.92
CA LEU A 386 -19.82 -13.91 -20.88
C LEU A 386 -19.02 -13.75 -22.18
N THR A 387 -17.69 -13.81 -22.09
CA THR A 387 -16.76 -13.65 -23.22
C THR A 387 -16.41 -14.98 -23.90
N PHE A 388 -17.17 -16.05 -23.65
CA PHE A 388 -16.79 -17.42 -24.03
C PHE A 388 -16.25 -17.55 -25.46
N ASP A 389 -16.96 -16.99 -26.45
CA ASP A 389 -16.60 -17.17 -27.86
C ASP A 389 -15.28 -16.47 -28.20
N SER A 390 -15.10 -15.21 -27.77
CA SER A 390 -13.86 -14.45 -27.99
C SER A 390 -12.69 -15.04 -27.21
N SER A 391 -12.93 -15.47 -25.97
CA SER A 391 -11.93 -16.09 -25.11
C SER A 391 -11.43 -17.43 -25.69
N LEU A 392 -12.35 -18.26 -26.22
CA LEU A 392 -12.00 -19.52 -26.86
C LEU A 392 -11.16 -19.30 -28.13
N GLU A 393 -11.49 -18.28 -28.91
CA GLU A 393 -10.73 -17.92 -30.11
C GLU A 393 -9.29 -17.54 -29.76
N VAL A 394 -9.07 -16.73 -28.71
CA VAL A 394 -7.74 -16.37 -28.22
C VAL A 394 -6.94 -17.60 -27.80
N LEU A 395 -7.55 -18.56 -27.10
CA LEU A 395 -6.90 -19.81 -26.70
C LEU A 395 -6.49 -20.67 -27.90
N LEU A 396 -7.31 -20.70 -28.95
CA LEU A 396 -7.00 -21.41 -30.20
C LEU A 396 -5.84 -20.74 -30.94
N GLN A 397 -5.83 -19.42 -31.02
CA GLN A 397 -4.75 -18.65 -31.65
C GLN A 397 -3.41 -18.85 -30.93
N LYS A 398 -3.43 -18.91 -29.59
CA LYS A 398 -2.24 -19.21 -28.77
C LYS A 398 -1.86 -20.69 -28.76
N GLY A 399 -2.67 -21.56 -29.37
CA GLY A 399 -2.44 -23.00 -29.40
C GLY A 399 -2.58 -23.70 -28.05
N LEU A 400 -3.14 -23.05 -27.02
CA LEU A 400 -3.35 -23.65 -25.70
C LEU A 400 -4.46 -24.70 -25.71
N VAL A 401 -5.41 -24.56 -26.63
CA VAL A 401 -6.49 -25.53 -26.90
C VAL A 401 -6.49 -25.90 -28.38
N TYR A 402 -7.00 -27.09 -28.70
CA TYR A 402 -7.25 -27.53 -30.05
C TYR A 402 -8.75 -27.70 -30.29
N GLN A 403 -9.16 -27.46 -31.53
CA GLN A 403 -10.49 -27.76 -32.02
C GLN A 403 -10.38 -28.52 -33.35
N ASN A 404 -10.94 -29.72 -33.40
CA ASN A 404 -10.88 -30.58 -34.59
C ASN A 404 -11.91 -30.15 -35.65
N GLY A 405 -11.63 -29.06 -36.35
CA GLY A 405 -12.50 -28.47 -37.38
C GLY A 405 -13.49 -27.43 -36.83
N PRO A 406 -14.27 -26.74 -37.70
CA PRO A 406 -15.05 -25.55 -37.35
C PRO A 406 -16.09 -25.71 -36.23
N ASN A 407 -16.51 -26.95 -35.96
CA ASN A 407 -17.44 -27.33 -34.87
C ASN A 407 -16.96 -28.58 -34.13
N GLY A 408 -15.66 -28.87 -34.20
CA GLY A 408 -15.07 -30.04 -33.58
C GLY A 408 -15.08 -29.98 -32.07
N PRO A 409 -14.86 -31.14 -31.40
CA PRO A 409 -14.61 -31.16 -29.97
C PRO A 409 -13.35 -30.36 -29.63
N VAL A 410 -13.42 -29.61 -28.53
CA VAL A 410 -12.36 -28.77 -27.97
C VAL A 410 -11.64 -29.53 -26.86
N SER A 411 -10.32 -29.48 -26.85
CA SER A 411 -9.48 -30.10 -25.80
C SER A 411 -8.23 -29.26 -25.52
N LEU A 412 -7.60 -29.48 -24.37
CA LEU A 412 -6.30 -28.88 -24.06
C LEU A 412 -5.20 -29.48 -24.94
N ASN A 413 -4.27 -28.64 -25.38
CA ASN A 413 -3.13 -29.07 -26.17
C ASN A 413 -2.09 -29.78 -25.30
N ILE A 414 -1.96 -31.09 -25.44
CA ILE A 414 -0.98 -31.91 -24.71
C ILE A 414 0.46 -31.43 -24.91
N LYS A 415 0.81 -30.89 -26.09
CA LYS A 415 2.17 -30.39 -26.37
C LYS A 415 2.49 -29.11 -25.58
N MET A 416 1.46 -28.36 -25.20
CA MET A 416 1.56 -27.12 -24.43
C MET A 416 1.22 -27.35 -22.96
N ARG A 417 1.29 -28.60 -22.47
CA ARG A 417 0.83 -28.95 -21.12
C ARG A 417 1.45 -28.09 -20.03
N ASN A 418 2.78 -27.91 -20.06
CA ASN A 418 3.50 -27.10 -19.08
C ASN A 418 3.10 -25.62 -19.13
N GLU A 419 2.62 -25.13 -20.28
CA GLU A 419 2.17 -23.75 -20.45
C GLU A 419 0.72 -23.61 -20.00
N VAL A 420 -0.15 -24.56 -20.37
CA VAL A 420 -1.53 -24.63 -19.87
C VAL A 420 -1.55 -24.68 -18.34
N GLU A 421 -0.76 -25.56 -17.72
CA GLU A 421 -0.62 -25.70 -16.25
C GLU A 421 -0.01 -24.45 -15.56
N GLN A 422 0.43 -23.42 -16.30
CA GLN A 422 0.77 -22.13 -15.70
C GLN A 422 -0.45 -21.21 -15.57
N TYR A 423 -1.48 -21.39 -16.41
CA TYR A 423 -2.73 -20.62 -16.40
C TYR A 423 -3.82 -21.21 -15.50
N VAL A 424 -3.72 -22.51 -15.20
CA VAL A 424 -4.64 -23.27 -14.33
C VAL A 424 -3.86 -23.94 -13.22
#